data_AF-A0A953P0A4-F1
#
_entry.id   AF-A0A953P0A4-F1
#
_cell.length_a   1.000
_cell.length_b   1.000
_cell.length_c   1.000
_cell.angle_alpha   90.00
_cell.angle_beta   90.00
_cell.angle_gamma   90.00
#
_symmetry.space_group_name_H-M   'P 1'
#
loop_
_entity.id
_entity.type
_entity.pdbx_description
1 polymer ?
#
loop_
_entity_poly.entity_id
_entity_poly.type
_entity_poly.pdbx_seq_one_letter_code
_entity_poly.pdbx_strand_id
1 'polypeptide(L)'
;NDHLRANGHLVAEVPLQPPETALTLYWKNGKVATTDGPYAETKEQLGGIQILEARDLNHAVQLISQQPGFKYGLGPIEIRPVVDLSEIIKESEQRRRRKDTSR
;
A
#
# COMPACT_ATOMS: atom_id res chain seq x y z
N ASN A 1 8.64 -7.34 11.40
CA ASN A 1 7.82 -8.09 10.42
C ASN A 1 8.41 -9.43 9.98
N ASP A 2 9.56 -9.87 10.52
CA ASP A 2 10.18 -11.15 10.09
C ASP A 2 9.28 -12.36 10.34
N HIS A 3 8.50 -12.32 11.42
CA HIS A 3 7.49 -13.35 11.70
C HIS A 3 6.39 -13.40 10.62
N LEU A 4 5.91 -12.26 10.12
CA LEU A 4 4.91 -12.22 9.05
C LEU A 4 5.49 -12.73 7.73
N ARG A 5 6.75 -12.38 7.43
CA ARG A 5 7.47 -12.88 6.26
C ARG A 5 7.66 -14.40 6.34
N ALA A 6 8.17 -14.90 7.46
CA ALA A 6 8.48 -16.31 7.65
C ALA A 6 7.24 -17.21 7.56
N ASN A 7 6.06 -16.69 7.91
CA ASN A 7 4.79 -17.43 7.86
C ASN A 7 3.97 -17.13 6.59
N GLY A 8 4.54 -16.43 5.59
CA GLY A 8 3.89 -16.17 4.31
C GLY A 8 2.72 -15.18 4.36
N HIS A 9 2.59 -14.42 5.45
CA HIS A 9 1.53 -13.43 5.61
C HIS A 9 1.88 -12.07 5.03
N LEU A 10 3.17 -11.71 4.95
CA LEU A 10 3.58 -10.43 4.37
C LEU A 10 3.75 -10.55 2.86
N VAL A 11 2.86 -9.92 2.10
CA VAL A 11 2.93 -9.83 0.64
C VAL A 11 3.86 -8.68 0.22
N ALA A 12 3.66 -7.51 0.81
CA ALA A 12 4.47 -6.32 0.54
C ALA A 12 4.55 -5.41 1.76
N GLU A 13 5.65 -4.68 1.87
CA GLU A 13 5.83 -3.62 2.85
C GLU A 13 6.54 -2.45 2.16
N VAL A 14 5.91 -1.28 2.19
CA VAL A 14 6.37 -0.09 1.47
C VAL A 14 6.36 1.10 2.43
N PRO A 15 7.49 1.39 3.10
CA PRO A 15 7.63 2.65 3.84
C PRO A 15 7.66 3.82 2.87
N LEU A 16 7.02 4.93 3.25
CA LEU A 16 7.03 6.17 2.49
C LEU A 16 8.13 7.10 3.01
N GLN A 17 8.66 7.93 2.10
CA GLN A 17 9.50 9.07 2.46
C GLN A 17 8.66 10.12 3.21
N PRO A 18 9.30 11.09 3.90
CA PRO A 18 8.59 12.17 4.58
C PRO A 18 7.60 12.89 3.65
N PRO A 19 6.45 13.37 4.16
CA PRO A 19 5.38 13.95 3.33
C PRO A 19 5.83 15.17 2.52
N GLU A 20 6.88 15.87 2.96
CA GLU A 20 7.48 17.00 2.25
C GLU A 20 8.08 16.60 0.89
N THR A 21 8.33 15.30 0.68
CA THR A 21 8.80 14.76 -0.60
C THR A 21 7.67 14.48 -1.60
N ALA A 22 6.41 14.59 -1.19
CA ALA A 22 5.27 14.30 -2.03
C ALA A 22 4.98 15.44 -3.04
N LEU A 23 4.38 15.07 -4.17
CA LEU A 23 3.81 15.97 -5.16
C LEU A 23 2.38 15.52 -5.45
N THR A 24 1.42 16.40 -5.21
CA THR A 24 0.00 16.13 -5.46
C THR A 24 -0.40 16.63 -6.84
N LEU A 25 -1.07 15.78 -7.62
CA LEU A 25 -1.55 16.06 -8.98
C LEU A 25 -3.08 16.10 -9.01
N TYR A 26 -3.66 17.09 -9.71
CA TYR A 26 -5.10 17.16 -9.91
C TYR A 26 -5.47 17.81 -11.25
N TRP A 27 -6.69 17.55 -11.73
CA TRP A 27 -7.22 18.14 -12.95
C TRP A 27 -7.94 19.46 -12.62
N LYS A 28 -7.56 20.56 -13.28
CA LYS A 28 -8.18 21.87 -13.09
C LYS A 28 -8.20 22.64 -14.40
N ASN A 29 -9.38 23.12 -14.78
CA ASN A 29 -9.57 23.96 -15.98
C ASN A 29 -9.02 23.32 -17.27
N GLY A 30 -9.29 22.03 -17.49
CA GLY A 30 -8.89 21.33 -18.71
C GLY A 30 -7.39 21.01 -18.80
N LYS A 31 -6.63 21.21 -17.71
CA LYS A 31 -5.21 20.88 -17.66
C LYS A 31 -4.83 20.22 -16.34
N VAL A 32 -3.66 19.59 -16.35
CA VAL A 32 -3.00 19.06 -15.16
C VAL A 32 -2.43 20.22 -14.34
N ALA A 33 -2.64 20.16 -13.02
CA ALA A 33 -2.07 21.06 -12.04
C ALA A 33 -1.40 20.27 -10.92
N THR A 34 -0.42 20.88 -10.25
CA THR A 34 0.37 20.26 -9.18
C THR A 34 0.45 21.16 -7.95
N THR A 35 0.65 20.55 -6.79
CA THR A 35 1.05 21.23 -5.53
C THR A 35 2.06 20.37 -4.80
N ASP A 36 3.10 20.99 -4.25
CA ASP A 36 4.06 20.31 -3.37
C ASP A 36 3.36 19.84 -2.08
N GLY A 37 3.80 18.71 -1.55
CA GLY A 37 3.24 18.09 -0.35
C GLY A 37 2.13 17.06 -0.63
N PRO A 38 1.65 16.38 0.42
CA PRO A 38 0.65 15.33 0.32
C PRO A 38 -0.74 15.91 -0.01
N TYR A 39 -1.63 15.06 -0.53
CA TYR A 39 -2.99 15.49 -0.89
C TYR A 39 -3.80 15.97 0.32
N ALA A 40 -3.66 15.28 1.46
CA ALA A 40 -4.36 15.61 2.69
C ALA A 40 -3.34 16.08 3.74
N GLU A 41 -3.50 17.33 4.18
CA GLU A 41 -2.73 17.88 5.29
C GLU A 41 -3.42 17.47 6.60
N THR A 42 -3.07 16.29 7.11
CA THR A 42 -3.68 15.69 8.30
C THR A 42 -2.80 15.89 9.52
N LYS A 43 -3.41 15.85 10.72
CA LYS A 43 -2.66 15.85 11.99
C LYS A 43 -1.73 14.64 12.13
N GLU A 44 -2.03 13.56 11.42
CA GLU A 44 -1.28 12.31 11.39
C GLU A 44 -0.85 12.00 9.96
N GLN A 45 0.43 11.69 9.74
CA GLN A 45 0.98 11.45 8.39
C GLN A 45 1.00 9.95 8.07
N LEU A 46 0.74 9.58 6.81
CA LEU A 46 0.82 8.19 6.37
C LEU A 46 2.29 7.78 6.20
N GLY A 47 2.79 6.91 7.07
CA GLY A 47 4.19 6.46 7.05
C GLY A 47 4.50 5.31 6.08
N GLY A 48 3.48 4.58 5.60
CA GLY A 48 3.70 3.38 4.80
C GLY A 48 2.43 2.58 4.56
N ILE A 49 2.53 1.59 3.68
CA ILE A 49 1.47 0.60 3.43
C ILE A 49 2.08 -0.81 3.55
N GLN A 50 1.33 -1.72 4.16
CA GLN A 50 1.62 -3.14 4.16
C GLN A 50 0.46 -3.90 3.50
N ILE A 51 0.79 -4.90 2.68
CA ILE A 51 -0.19 -5.83 2.11
C ILE A 51 0.01 -7.17 2.81
N LEU A 52 -1.07 -7.68 3.37
CA LEU A 52 -1.08 -8.91 4.15
C LEU A 52 -2.05 -9.92 3.55
N GLU A 53 -1.63 -11.19 3.55
CA GLU A 53 -2.52 -12.32 3.29
C GLU A 53 -3.10 -12.79 4.62
N ALA A 54 -4.42 -12.68 4.75
CA ALA A 54 -5.16 -13.09 5.93
C ALA A 54 -6.50 -13.71 5.54
N ARG A 55 -6.92 -14.73 6.29
CA ARG A 55 -8.19 -15.44 6.06
C ARG A 55 -9.41 -14.53 6.15
N ASP A 56 -9.36 -13.53 7.03
CA ASP A 56 -10.40 -12.52 7.25
C ASP A 56 -9.83 -11.32 8.04
N LEU A 57 -10.68 -10.32 8.32
CA LEU A 57 -10.30 -9.12 9.05
C LEU A 57 -9.85 -9.42 10.50
N ASN A 58 -10.46 -10.41 11.17
CA ASN A 58 -10.08 -10.78 12.52
C ASN A 58 -8.69 -11.40 12.55
N HIS A 59 -8.38 -12.23 11.56
CA HIS A 59 -7.04 -12.79 11.39
C HIS A 59 -6.00 -11.69 11.12
N ALA A 60 -6.33 -10.68 10.30
CA ALA A 60 -5.44 -9.54 10.07
C ALA A 60 -5.15 -8.76 11.37
N VAL A 61 -6.18 -8.52 12.20
CA VAL A 61 -6.03 -7.89 13.52
C VAL A 61 -5.13 -8.73 14.44
N GLN A 62 -5.31 -10.04 14.47
CA GLN A 62 -4.45 -10.93 15.25
C GLN A 62 -2.98 -10.88 14.80
N LEU A 63 -2.73 -10.90 13.49
CA LEU A 63 -1.37 -10.83 12.93
C LEU A 63 -0.66 -9.51 13.27
N ILE A 64 -1.38 -8.39 13.14
CA ILE A 64 -0.83 -7.05 13.40
C ILE A 64 -0.64 -6.78 14.90
N SER A 65 -1.63 -7.11 15.74
CA SER A 65 -1.57 -6.87 17.19
C SER A 65 -0.42 -7.59 17.89
N GLN A 66 0.08 -8.69 17.30
CA GLN A 66 1.23 -9.43 17.80
C GLN A 66 2.58 -8.84 17.37
N GLN A 67 2.63 -7.90 16.43
CA GLN A 67 3.89 -7.29 16.00
C GLN A 67 4.46 -6.38 17.12
N PRO A 68 5.76 -6.51 17.46
CA PRO A 68 6.40 -5.62 18.42
C PRO A 68 6.27 -4.15 18.02
N GLY A 69 6.41 -3.82 16.73
CA GLY A 69 6.32 -2.44 16.24
C GLY A 69 4.96 -1.78 16.51
N PHE A 70 3.87 -2.54 16.53
CA PHE A 70 2.54 -2.01 16.84
C PHE A 70 2.46 -1.53 18.29
N LYS A 71 3.12 -2.23 19.22
CA LYS A 71 3.13 -1.88 20.65
C LYS A 71 4.00 -0.67 20.98
N TYR A 72 4.99 -0.34 20.14
CA TYR A 72 6.09 0.57 20.53
C TYR A 72 6.36 1.74 19.58
N GLY A 73 5.52 2.04 18.58
CA GLY A 73 5.68 3.31 17.88
C GLY A 73 5.21 3.42 16.43
N LEU A 74 4.52 2.43 15.87
CA LEU A 74 3.99 2.56 14.49
C LEU A 74 2.77 3.49 14.39
N GLY A 75 2.22 3.96 15.51
CA GLY A 75 0.98 4.73 15.52
C GLY A 75 -0.25 3.87 15.24
N PRO A 76 -1.42 4.47 15.01
CA PRO A 76 -2.62 3.75 14.62
C PRO A 76 -2.44 3.06 13.25
N ILE A 77 -3.02 1.87 13.09
CA ILE A 77 -3.04 1.12 11.82
C ILE A 77 -4.49 0.95 11.37
N GLU A 78 -4.80 1.47 10.19
CA GLU A 78 -6.07 1.21 9.49
C GLU A 78 -5.95 -0.08 8.68
N ILE A 79 -6.81 -1.08 8.95
CA ILE A 79 -6.84 -2.33 8.18
C ILE A 79 -8.03 -2.29 7.22
N ARG A 80 -7.76 -2.46 5.93
CA ARG A 80 -8.78 -2.49 4.88
C ARG A 80 -8.60 -3.70 3.97
N PRO A 81 -9.66 -4.48 3.70
CA PRO A 81 -9.66 -5.44 2.61
C PRO A 81 -9.35 -4.73 1.29
N VAL A 82 -8.41 -5.30 0.54
CA VAL A 82 -8.18 -4.88 -0.85
C VAL A 82 -9.26 -5.49 -1.74
N VAL A 83 -9.60 -4.81 -2.83
CA VAL A 83 -10.40 -5.42 -3.89
C VAL A 83 -9.61 -6.58 -4.49
N ASP A 84 -10.31 -7.60 -5.01
CA ASP A 84 -9.64 -8.68 -5.74
C ASP A 84 -9.02 -8.11 -7.03
N LEU A 85 -7.69 -7.99 -7.02
CA LEU A 85 -6.91 -7.51 -8.17
C LEU A 85 -6.47 -8.65 -9.08
N SER A 86 -6.85 -9.91 -8.81
CA SER A 86 -6.36 -11.08 -9.56
C SER A 86 -6.61 -10.93 -11.06
N GLU A 87 -7.79 -10.46 -11.45
CA GLU A 87 -8.10 -10.22 -12.87
C GLU A 87 -7.30 -9.06 -13.46
N ILE A 88 -7.14 -7.95 -12.73
CA ILE A 88 -6.32 -6.80 -13.16
C ILE A 88 -4.85 -7.19 -13.34
N ILE A 89 -4.33 -8.06 -12.47
CA ILE A 89 -2.96 -8.57 -12.53
C ILE A 89 -2.79 -9.51 -13.73
N LYS A 90 -3.72 -10.45 -13.94
CA LYS A 90 -3.72 -11.35 -15.11
C LYS A 90 -3.72 -10.56 -16.42
N GLU A 91 -4.57 -9.54 -16.54
CA GLU A 91 -4.63 -8.67 -17.72
C GLU A 91 -3.31 -7.90 -17.95
N SER A 92 -2.67 -7.42 -16.87
CA SER A 92 -1.37 -6.75 -16.94
C SER A 92 -0.26 -7.69 -17.44
N GLU A 93 -0.24 -8.95 -16.98
CA GLU A 93 0.71 -9.97 -17.44
C GLU A 93 0.52 -10.32 -18.91
N GLN A 94 -0.72 -10.49 -19.36
CA GLN A 94 -1.02 -10.75 -20.78
C GLN A 94 -0.55 -9.61 -21.68
N ARG A 95 -0.75 -8.34 -21.28
CA ARG A 95 -0.25 -7.18 -22.02
C ARG A 95 1.28 -7.19 -22.11
N ARG A 96 1.98 -7.48 -21.00
CA ARG A 96 3.45 -7.58 -20.98
C ARG A 96 3.95 -8.69 -21.91
N ARG A 97 3.32 -9.86 -21.88
CA ARG A 97 3.66 -10.99 -22.77
C ARG A 97 3.48 -10.66 -24.25
N ARG A 98 2.34 -10.05 -24.64
CA ARG A 98 2.08 -9.65 -26.03
C ARG A 98 3.13 -8.66 -26.57
N LYS A 99 3.57 -7.73 -25.72
CA LYS A 99 4.58 -6.72 -26.10
C LYS A 99 5.97 -7.34 -26.33
N ASP A 100 6.27 -8.43 -25.63
CA ASP A 100 7.53 -9.16 -25.73
C ASP A 100 7.58 -10.12 -26.94
N THR A 101 6.43 -10.64 -27.38
CA THR A 101 6.32 -11.49 -28.58
C THR A 101 6.24 -10.70 -29.90
N SER A 102 6.21 -9.36 -29.82
CA SER A 102 6.10 -8.45 -30.98
C SER A 102 7.44 -7.76 -31.31
N ARG A 103 8.56 -8.26 -30.76
CA ARG A 103 9.95 -7.87 -31.06
C ARG A 103 10.68 -9.05 -31.67
#